data_AF-A0A1U8BPH6-F1
#
_entry.id   AF-A0A1U8BPH6-F1
#
_cell.length_a   1.000
_cell.length_b   1.000
_cell.length_c   1.000
_cell.angle_alpha   90.00
_cell.angle_beta   90.00
_cell.angle_gamma   90.00
#
_symmetry.space_group_name_H-M   'P 1'
#
loop_
_entity.id
_entity.type
_entity.pdbx_description
1 polymer ?
#
loop_
_entity_poly.entity_id
_entity_poly.type
_entity_poly.pdbx_seq_one_letter_code
_entity_poly.pdbx_strand_id
1 'polypeptide(L)'
;MTTLSVLNSPSFYLRDGRCKDHYFSATNRFLPLRFSIRSHRLSSSIVAAAAMEGQQSENIPSGVVPAMKLLFVEMGVGYDQHGQDITAAAMRACRDAISSNSIPAFRRGSIPGVAFDQMKLQIKLGVPRQLQQFLDIERVKSVFPYGKILNVDIVDGGLVCSSGVCVEEMGDKNDDCYVVNAAVYVGY
;
A
#
# COMPACT_ATOMS: atom_id res chain seq x y z
N MET A 1 35.49 15.72 -58.01
CA MET A 1 35.81 16.86 -57.12
C MET A 1 34.59 17.14 -56.25
N THR A 2 34.57 17.59 -54.98
CA THR A 2 35.56 17.79 -53.88
C THR A 2 34.76 18.43 -52.72
N THR A 3 34.72 18.01 -51.44
CA THR A 3 35.36 16.92 -50.66
C THR A 3 34.54 16.61 -49.37
N LEU A 4 35.04 15.67 -48.55
CA LEU A 4 35.00 15.62 -47.06
C LEU A 4 34.89 17.00 -46.34
N SER A 5 34.45 17.18 -45.07
CA SER A 5 33.80 16.36 -43.98
C SER A 5 33.40 17.34 -42.80
N VAL A 6 33.17 17.08 -41.48
CA VAL A 6 33.33 15.96 -40.51
C VAL A 6 32.61 16.19 -39.14
N LEU A 7 32.41 15.13 -38.33
CA LEU A 7 32.21 15.03 -36.84
C LEU A 7 30.94 15.51 -36.06
N ASN A 8 30.66 14.72 -34.99
CA ASN A 8 30.03 15.01 -33.67
C ASN A 8 28.56 15.50 -33.57
N SER A 9 27.75 15.13 -32.54
CA SER A 9 27.83 14.07 -31.50
C SER A 9 26.45 13.90 -30.81
N PRO A 10 26.06 12.70 -30.31
CA PRO A 10 24.87 12.51 -29.48
C PRO A 10 25.13 12.77 -27.98
N SER A 11 24.08 13.15 -27.23
CA SER A 11 24.12 13.46 -25.79
C SER A 11 22.72 13.31 -25.18
N PHE A 12 22.50 12.68 -24.02
CA PHE A 12 23.34 11.72 -23.28
C PHE A 12 22.39 10.82 -22.45
N TYR A 13 22.42 9.50 -22.64
CA TYR A 13 21.77 8.56 -21.72
C TYR A 13 22.78 8.21 -20.62
N LEU A 14 22.46 8.50 -19.35
CA LEU A 14 23.30 8.11 -18.21
C LEU A 14 22.51 7.24 -17.23
N ARG A 15 22.97 6.00 -17.09
CA ARG A 15 22.39 4.94 -16.27
C ARG A 15 23.43 4.52 -15.24
N ASP A 16 23.03 4.54 -13.97
CA ASP A 16 23.63 3.85 -12.81
C ASP A 16 25.16 4.01 -12.58
N GLY A 17 25.53 4.69 -11.48
CA GLY A 17 26.90 5.06 -11.15
C GLY A 17 27.21 5.03 -9.66
N ARG A 18 27.55 3.83 -9.15
CA ARG A 18 28.03 3.57 -7.76
C ARG A 18 28.94 4.68 -7.21
N CYS A 19 28.50 5.38 -6.15
CA CYS A 19 29.41 6.22 -5.37
C CYS A 19 30.41 5.34 -4.59
N LYS A 20 31.67 5.78 -4.53
CA LYS A 20 32.72 5.20 -3.68
C LYS A 20 33.24 6.33 -2.79
N ASP A 21 32.80 6.37 -1.54
CA ASP A 21 33.29 7.37 -0.61
C ASP A 21 34.75 7.08 -0.20
N HIS A 22 35.53 8.14 -0.11
CA HIS A 22 36.99 8.06 0.02
C HIS A 22 37.44 7.71 1.45
N TYR A 23 38.50 6.91 1.53
CA TYR A 23 39.26 6.68 2.76
C TYR A 23 39.79 8.01 3.32
N PHE A 24 39.50 8.30 4.59
CA PHE A 24 40.27 9.27 5.39
C PHE A 24 40.79 8.58 6.65
N SER A 25 42.10 8.66 6.88
CA SER A 25 42.76 7.94 7.97
C SER A 25 42.90 8.82 9.20
N ALA A 26 42.27 8.41 10.31
CA ALA A 26 42.43 9.03 11.62
C ALA A 26 42.50 7.93 12.70
N THR A 27 43.70 7.39 12.93
CA THR A 27 43.93 6.33 13.93
C THR A 27 43.85 6.88 15.35
N ASN A 28 42.69 6.78 16.00
CA ASN A 28 42.56 7.06 17.43
C ASN A 28 42.36 5.75 18.23
N ARG A 29 43.13 5.57 19.30
CA ARG A 29 43.19 4.32 20.06
C ARG A 29 42.19 4.34 21.22
N PHE A 30 41.08 3.63 21.07
CA PHE A 30 40.13 3.36 22.17
C PHE A 30 40.02 1.86 22.49
N LEU A 31 39.99 1.57 23.78
CA LEU A 31 39.97 0.21 24.33
C LEU A 31 38.55 -0.38 24.32
N PRO A 32 38.36 -1.68 24.02
CA PRO A 32 37.04 -2.30 24.06
C PRO A 32 36.60 -2.59 25.50
N LEU A 33 35.71 -1.75 26.03
CA LEU A 33 34.98 -2.03 27.27
C LEU A 33 34.06 -3.23 27.08
N ARG A 34 34.40 -4.37 27.70
CA ARG A 34 33.62 -5.60 27.64
C ARG A 34 32.35 -5.48 28.50
N PHE A 35 31.22 -5.16 27.87
CA PHE A 35 29.91 -5.28 28.51
C PHE A 35 29.53 -6.75 28.69
N SER A 36 29.64 -7.24 29.93
CA SER A 36 29.18 -8.58 30.32
C SER A 36 27.67 -8.56 30.53
N ILE A 37 26.90 -8.89 29.50
CA ILE A 37 25.43 -9.04 29.61
C ILE A 37 25.14 -10.34 30.37
N ARG A 38 24.83 -10.20 31.66
CA ARG A 38 24.46 -11.29 32.56
C ARG A 38 23.16 -11.94 32.09
N SER A 39 23.25 -13.15 31.54
CA SER A 39 22.07 -13.91 31.09
C SER A 39 21.23 -14.34 32.30
N HIS A 40 20.14 -13.62 32.55
CA HIS A 40 19.16 -13.98 33.57
C HIS A 40 18.19 -15.03 33.01
N ARG A 41 18.45 -16.31 33.32
CA ARG A 41 17.45 -17.38 33.13
C ARG A 41 16.23 -17.10 34.03
N LEU A 42 15.13 -16.65 33.45
CA LEU A 42 13.82 -16.68 34.08
C LEU A 42 13.10 -17.98 33.71
N SER A 43 13.18 -18.97 34.59
CA SER A 43 12.47 -20.24 34.46
C SER A 43 11.02 -20.09 34.93
N SER A 44 10.15 -19.56 34.06
CA SER A 44 8.71 -19.46 34.30
C SER A 44 7.97 -20.58 33.57
N SER A 45 7.75 -21.71 34.25
CA SER A 45 6.92 -22.81 33.77
C SER A 45 5.43 -22.44 33.82
N ILE A 46 4.94 -21.77 32.77
CA ILE A 46 3.51 -21.48 32.63
C ILE A 46 2.82 -22.72 32.07
N VAL A 47 1.85 -23.24 32.84
CA VAL A 47 1.04 -24.40 32.45
C VAL A 47 0.12 -24.02 31.29
N ALA A 48 0.04 -24.88 30.27
CA ALA A 48 -0.80 -24.65 29.11
C ALA A 48 -2.30 -24.76 29.47
N ALA A 49 -2.94 -23.62 29.75
CA ALA A 49 -4.39 -23.53 29.87
C ALA A 49 -5.03 -23.60 28.49
N ALA A 50 -5.82 -24.64 28.23
CA ALA A 50 -6.61 -24.74 27.01
C ALA A 50 -7.74 -23.70 27.04
N ALA A 51 -7.65 -22.68 26.17
CA ALA A 51 -8.69 -21.67 26.04
C ALA A 51 -9.93 -22.28 25.37
N MET A 52 -11.07 -22.28 26.06
CA MET A 52 -12.36 -22.63 25.48
C MET A 52 -12.82 -21.51 24.52
N GLU A 53 -13.36 -21.88 23.36
CA GLU A 53 -14.04 -20.94 22.48
C GLU A 53 -15.41 -20.56 23.07
N GLY A 54 -15.43 -19.50 23.88
CA GLY A 54 -16.67 -18.88 24.33
C GLY A 54 -17.40 -18.20 23.17
N GLN A 55 -18.58 -18.71 22.81
CA GLN A 55 -19.45 -18.05 21.82
C GLN A 55 -20.06 -16.78 22.42
N GLN A 56 -19.43 -15.64 22.16
CA GLN A 56 -19.90 -14.34 22.61
C GLN A 56 -20.74 -13.67 21.51
N SER A 57 -22.06 -13.74 21.64
CA SER A 57 -23.01 -13.13 20.71
C SER A 57 -23.10 -11.62 20.91
N GLU A 58 -22.22 -10.86 20.25
CA GLU A 58 -22.33 -9.41 20.22
C GLU A 58 -23.43 -8.93 19.26
N ASN A 59 -24.37 -8.14 19.79
CA ASN A 59 -25.51 -7.61 19.05
C ASN A 59 -25.14 -6.28 18.37
N ILE A 60 -24.29 -6.37 17.34
CA ILE A 60 -23.68 -5.21 16.67
C ILE A 60 -24.77 -4.41 15.92
N PRO A 61 -24.86 -3.07 16.11
CA PRO A 61 -25.83 -2.24 15.38
C PRO A 61 -25.50 -2.18 13.88
N SER A 62 -26.44 -1.71 13.06
CA SER A 62 -26.40 -1.77 11.57
C SER A 62 -25.25 -0.99 10.92
N GLY A 63 -24.04 -1.53 10.99
CA GLY A 63 -22.81 -1.02 10.40
C GLY A 63 -21.58 -1.74 10.96
N VAL A 64 -20.73 -2.29 10.08
CA VAL A 64 -19.54 -3.12 10.37
C VAL A 64 -19.81 -4.61 10.68
N VAL A 65 -19.95 -5.37 9.59
CA VAL A 65 -19.44 -6.74 9.27
C VAL A 65 -18.87 -7.63 10.40
N PRO A 66 -19.14 -8.96 10.33
CA PRO A 66 -18.32 -9.82 9.45
C PRO A 66 -19.06 -10.88 8.60
N ALA A 67 -18.76 -10.86 7.29
CA ALA A 67 -18.77 -12.06 6.42
C ALA A 67 -17.38 -12.74 6.32
N MET A 68 -16.39 -12.18 7.03
CA MET A 68 -15.03 -12.66 7.17
C MET A 68 -14.45 -12.26 8.54
N LYS A 69 -13.68 -13.13 9.16
CA LYS A 69 -12.94 -12.83 10.39
C LYS A 69 -11.78 -11.88 10.05
N LEU A 70 -11.93 -10.61 10.45
CA LEU A 70 -10.95 -9.56 10.19
C LEU A 70 -9.63 -9.85 10.90
N LEU A 71 -8.50 -9.57 10.22
CA LEU A 71 -7.16 -9.66 10.79
C LEU A 71 -6.48 -8.29 10.91
N PHE A 72 -6.58 -7.47 9.87
CA PHE A 72 -6.00 -6.13 9.81
C PHE A 72 -6.70 -5.29 8.73
N VAL A 73 -6.42 -3.98 8.74
CA VAL A 73 -6.87 -3.02 7.73
C VAL A 73 -5.65 -2.31 7.18
N GLU A 74 -5.49 -2.34 5.87
CA GLU A 74 -4.47 -1.60 5.13
C GLU A 74 -5.11 -0.30 4.61
N MET A 75 -4.38 0.82 4.60
CA MET A 75 -4.92 2.12 4.22
C MET A 75 -3.99 2.82 3.24
N GLY A 76 -4.56 3.54 2.28
CA GLY A 76 -3.80 4.26 1.27
C GLY A 76 -4.54 5.44 0.67
N VAL A 77 -3.80 6.28 -0.04
CA VAL A 77 -4.29 7.50 -0.69
C VAL A 77 -3.84 7.55 -2.15
N GLY A 78 -4.69 8.07 -3.03
CA GLY A 78 -4.43 8.15 -4.45
C GLY A 78 -4.92 9.46 -5.04
N TYR A 79 -4.11 10.01 -5.94
CA TYR A 79 -4.30 11.33 -6.52
C TYR A 79 -4.53 11.20 -8.03
N ASP A 80 -5.35 12.05 -8.64
CA ASP A 80 -5.31 12.35 -10.07
C ASP A 80 -5.16 13.85 -10.26
N GLN A 81 -3.95 14.29 -10.59
CA GLN A 81 -3.55 15.70 -10.63
C GLN A 81 -4.16 16.50 -11.80
N HIS A 82 -4.77 15.77 -12.75
CA HIS A 82 -5.40 16.31 -13.97
C HIS A 82 -6.93 16.37 -13.86
N GLY A 83 -7.54 15.73 -12.86
CA GLY A 83 -8.99 15.76 -12.67
C GLY A 83 -9.79 15.03 -13.76
N GLN A 84 -9.18 14.07 -14.48
CA GLN A 84 -9.81 13.42 -15.63
C GLN A 84 -10.17 11.95 -15.40
N ASP A 85 -9.51 11.23 -14.46
CA ASP A 85 -9.86 9.84 -14.15
C ASP A 85 -9.87 9.56 -12.62
N ILE A 86 -11.06 9.64 -12.01
CA ILE A 86 -11.28 9.25 -10.61
C ILE A 86 -10.97 7.77 -10.34
N THR A 87 -11.04 6.91 -11.37
CA THR A 87 -10.61 5.51 -11.26
C THR A 87 -9.10 5.41 -11.19
N ALA A 88 -8.34 6.27 -11.89
CA ALA A 88 -6.89 6.31 -11.75
C ALA A 88 -6.49 6.71 -10.32
N ALA A 89 -7.16 7.69 -9.70
CA ALA A 89 -7.00 8.03 -8.28
C ALA A 89 -7.32 6.83 -7.37
N ALA A 90 -8.48 6.18 -7.54
CA ALA A 90 -8.87 5.03 -6.72
C ALA A 90 -7.93 3.82 -6.88
N MET A 91 -7.46 3.53 -8.09
CA MET A 91 -6.47 2.48 -8.35
C MET A 91 -5.09 2.83 -7.76
N ARG A 92 -4.71 4.13 -7.71
CA ARG A 92 -3.50 4.58 -7.00
C ARG A 92 -3.67 4.36 -5.49
N ALA A 93 -4.82 4.71 -4.89
CA ALA A 93 -5.10 4.52 -3.47
C ALA A 93 -5.08 3.04 -3.05
N CYS A 94 -5.64 2.15 -3.87
CA CYS A 94 -5.61 0.71 -3.61
C CYS A 94 -4.21 0.11 -3.74
N ARG A 95 -3.37 0.61 -4.67
CA ARG A 95 -1.96 0.20 -4.78
C ARG A 95 -1.14 0.69 -3.60
N ASP A 96 -1.31 1.95 -3.20
CA ASP A 96 -0.65 2.56 -2.06
C ASP A 96 -0.84 1.69 -0.80
N ALA A 97 -2.10 1.36 -0.49
CA ALA A 97 -2.48 0.53 0.66
C ALA A 97 -1.78 -0.83 0.75
N ILE A 98 -1.63 -1.56 -0.38
CA ILE A 98 -1.12 -2.94 -0.38
C ILE A 98 0.37 -3.06 -0.76
N SER A 99 0.98 -2.01 -1.31
CA SER A 99 2.31 -2.10 -1.94
C SER A 99 3.49 -2.26 -0.98
N SER A 100 3.34 -1.78 0.26
CA SER A 100 4.40 -1.77 1.28
C SER A 100 4.35 -2.97 2.23
N ASN A 101 3.26 -3.76 2.20
CA ASN A 101 3.00 -4.84 3.14
C ASN A 101 3.36 -6.22 2.58
N SER A 102 3.61 -7.18 3.49
CA SER A 102 3.87 -8.57 3.13
C SER A 102 3.17 -9.51 4.11
N ILE A 103 2.29 -10.36 3.59
CA ILE A 103 1.35 -11.17 4.38
C ILE A 103 1.65 -12.67 4.19
N PRO A 104 2.83 -13.18 4.59
CA PRO A 104 3.21 -14.57 4.36
C PRO A 104 2.40 -15.58 5.18
N ALA A 105 1.63 -15.14 6.18
CA ALA A 105 0.90 -16.00 7.12
C ALA A 105 -0.07 -16.97 6.39
N PHE A 106 -0.82 -16.48 5.41
CA PHE A 106 -1.75 -17.30 4.61
C PHE A 106 -1.04 -18.36 3.76
N ARG A 107 0.15 -18.07 3.21
CA ARG A 107 0.94 -19.05 2.43
C ARG A 107 1.74 -20.03 3.29
N ARG A 108 2.08 -19.64 4.52
CA ARG A 108 2.84 -20.48 5.48
C ARG A 108 1.94 -21.29 6.42
N GLY A 109 0.62 -21.29 6.23
CA GLY A 109 -0.33 -21.98 7.12
C GLY A 109 -0.25 -21.50 8.58
N SER A 110 0.20 -20.26 8.80
CA SER A 110 0.41 -19.70 10.15
C SER A 110 -0.90 -19.32 10.86
N ILE A 111 -2.03 -19.48 10.16
CA ILE A 111 -3.39 -19.29 10.66
C ILE A 111 -4.03 -20.70 10.69
N PRO A 112 -4.30 -21.27 11.87
CA PRO A 112 -4.84 -22.63 11.96
C PRO A 112 -6.16 -22.79 11.22
N GLY A 113 -6.28 -23.84 10.40
CA GLY A 113 -7.48 -24.16 9.64
C GLY A 113 -7.77 -23.25 8.43
N VAL A 114 -6.86 -22.35 8.06
CA VAL A 114 -7.07 -21.38 6.96
C VAL A 114 -6.03 -21.57 5.84
N ALA A 115 -6.53 -21.85 4.64
CA ALA A 115 -5.74 -21.95 3.41
C ALA A 115 -5.58 -20.59 2.70
N PHE A 116 -4.63 -20.51 1.76
CA PHE A 116 -4.27 -19.26 1.08
C PHE A 116 -5.41 -18.68 0.22
N ASP A 117 -6.22 -19.53 -0.41
CA ASP A 117 -7.39 -19.18 -1.22
C ASP A 117 -8.59 -18.69 -0.40
N GLN A 118 -8.60 -18.96 0.91
CA GLN A 118 -9.61 -18.46 1.83
C GLN A 118 -9.37 -17.00 2.28
N MET A 119 -8.27 -16.36 1.85
CA MET A 119 -8.08 -14.93 2.04
C MET A 119 -9.25 -14.16 1.39
N LYS A 120 -9.95 -13.33 2.17
CA LYS A 120 -11.04 -12.47 1.74
C LYS A 120 -10.65 -11.00 1.89
N LEU A 121 -11.13 -10.17 0.96
CA LEU A 121 -10.96 -8.72 0.96
C LEU A 121 -12.31 -8.03 1.01
N GLN A 122 -12.43 -6.98 1.81
CA GLN A 122 -13.48 -5.98 1.67
C GLN A 122 -12.80 -4.62 1.51
N ILE A 123 -13.21 -3.86 0.50
CA ILE A 123 -12.60 -2.57 0.17
C ILE A 123 -13.62 -1.49 0.49
N LYS A 124 -13.19 -0.40 1.10
CA LYS A 124 -13.98 0.82 1.31
C LYS A 124 -13.25 2.01 0.70
N LEU A 125 -13.93 2.79 -0.15
CA LEU A 125 -13.34 3.93 -0.84
C LEU A 125 -14.07 5.22 -0.46
N GLY A 126 -13.31 6.21 0.03
CA GLY A 126 -13.78 7.58 0.20
C GLY A 126 -13.58 8.36 -1.09
N VAL A 127 -14.68 8.66 -1.78
CA VAL A 127 -14.71 9.25 -3.13
C VAL A 127 -15.68 10.45 -3.14
N PRO A 128 -15.31 11.61 -3.74
CA PRO A 128 -16.18 12.78 -3.78
C PRO A 128 -17.51 12.46 -4.45
N ARG A 129 -18.64 12.83 -3.82
CA ARG A 129 -19.99 12.34 -4.19
C ARG A 129 -20.32 12.52 -5.67
N GLN A 130 -20.04 13.69 -6.22
CA GLN A 130 -20.27 14.03 -7.63
C GLN A 130 -19.44 13.21 -8.63
N LEU A 131 -18.40 12.50 -8.17
CA LEU A 131 -17.52 11.67 -9.00
C LEU A 131 -17.76 10.16 -8.84
N GLN A 132 -18.51 9.72 -7.82
CA GLN A 132 -18.73 8.29 -7.53
C GLN A 132 -19.32 7.53 -8.73
N GLN A 133 -20.18 8.19 -9.51
CA GLN A 133 -20.81 7.65 -10.74
C GLN A 133 -19.84 7.42 -11.92
N PHE A 134 -18.63 7.96 -11.87
CA PHE A 134 -17.60 7.79 -12.91
C PHE A 134 -16.50 6.79 -12.50
N LEU A 135 -16.67 6.09 -11.38
CA LEU A 135 -15.73 5.11 -10.86
C LEU A 135 -15.94 3.73 -11.48
N ASP A 136 -14.97 3.24 -12.25
CA ASP A 136 -14.96 1.86 -12.74
C ASP A 136 -14.45 0.91 -11.64
N ILE A 137 -15.41 0.27 -10.96
CA ILE A 137 -15.18 -0.65 -9.85
C ILE A 137 -14.41 -1.91 -10.30
N GLU A 138 -14.56 -2.36 -11.56
CA GLU A 138 -13.84 -3.55 -12.05
C GLU A 138 -12.37 -3.23 -12.35
N ARG A 139 -12.08 -2.04 -12.91
CA ARG A 139 -10.71 -1.51 -12.96
C ARG A 139 -10.09 -1.40 -11.57
N VAL A 140 -10.83 -0.93 -10.55
CA VAL A 140 -10.29 -0.91 -9.17
C VAL A 140 -10.04 -2.32 -8.63
N LYS A 141 -10.96 -3.26 -8.80
CA LYS A 141 -10.78 -4.67 -8.37
C LYS A 141 -9.54 -5.31 -8.99
N SER A 142 -9.20 -4.97 -10.24
CA SER A 142 -8.00 -5.49 -10.93
C SER A 142 -6.65 -5.15 -10.27
N VAL A 143 -6.64 -4.22 -9.30
CA VAL A 143 -5.43 -3.87 -8.53
C VAL A 143 -4.97 -5.00 -7.60
N PHE A 144 -5.88 -5.85 -7.12
CA PHE A 144 -5.58 -6.84 -6.09
C PHE A 144 -5.15 -8.18 -6.70
N PRO A 145 -3.88 -8.62 -6.53
CA PRO A 145 -3.36 -9.83 -7.18
C PRO A 145 -3.59 -11.11 -6.35
N TYR A 146 -4.38 -11.03 -5.29
CA TYR A 146 -4.70 -12.12 -4.36
C TYR A 146 -5.98 -11.81 -3.58
N GLY A 147 -6.57 -12.84 -2.97
CA GLY A 147 -7.75 -12.74 -2.12
C GLY A 147 -9.08 -12.60 -2.88
N LYS A 148 -10.15 -13.14 -2.29
CA LYS A 148 -11.51 -12.99 -2.82
C LYS A 148 -12.11 -11.67 -2.36
N ILE A 149 -12.26 -10.71 -3.27
CA ILE A 149 -13.02 -9.49 -3.02
C ILE A 149 -14.49 -9.85 -2.79
N LEU A 150 -15.01 -9.54 -1.60
CA LEU A 150 -16.41 -9.74 -1.22
C LEU A 150 -17.27 -8.55 -1.62
N ASN A 151 -16.76 -7.34 -1.41
CA ASN A 151 -17.47 -6.08 -1.63
C ASN A 151 -16.48 -4.92 -1.88
N VAL A 152 -16.94 -3.92 -2.63
CA VAL A 152 -16.29 -2.60 -2.77
C VAL A 152 -17.34 -1.56 -2.36
N ASP A 153 -17.20 -1.06 -1.15
CA ASP A 153 -18.12 -0.10 -0.52
C ASP A 153 -17.68 1.33 -0.83
N ILE A 154 -18.53 2.11 -1.49
CA ILE A 154 -18.23 3.50 -1.90
C ILE A 154 -18.95 4.45 -0.95
N VAL A 155 -18.21 5.39 -0.36
CA VAL A 155 -18.76 6.43 0.51
C VAL A 155 -18.27 7.82 0.11
N ASP A 156 -19.03 8.82 0.51
CA ASP A 156 -18.57 10.22 0.56
C ASP A 156 -17.24 10.32 1.31
N GLY A 157 -16.28 10.98 0.67
CA GLY A 157 -14.93 11.19 1.21
C GLY A 157 -14.02 11.73 0.12
N GLY A 158 -12.70 11.58 0.32
CA GLY A 158 -11.71 12.11 -0.61
C GLY A 158 -11.71 13.64 -0.65
N LEU A 159 -11.23 14.21 -1.75
CA LEU A 159 -11.21 15.66 -1.99
C LEU A 159 -11.29 15.94 -3.49
N VAL A 160 -11.90 17.07 -3.85
CA VAL A 160 -11.62 17.78 -5.11
C VAL A 160 -11.04 19.13 -4.72
N CYS A 161 -9.90 19.49 -5.31
CA CYS A 161 -9.25 20.78 -5.11
C CYS A 161 -8.58 21.24 -6.41
N SER A 162 -8.27 22.54 -6.52
CA SER A 162 -7.50 23.04 -7.67
C SER A 162 -6.06 22.52 -7.64
N SER A 163 -5.53 22.13 -8.80
CA SER A 163 -4.10 21.90 -9.08
C SER A 163 -3.31 23.20 -9.21
N GLY A 164 -4.02 24.32 -9.42
CA GLY A 164 -3.49 25.65 -9.74
C GLY A 164 -3.16 25.89 -11.21
N VAL A 165 -3.18 24.86 -12.07
CA VAL A 165 -2.83 24.96 -13.50
C VAL A 165 -3.64 23.92 -14.31
N CYS A 166 -4.33 24.37 -15.36
CA CYS A 166 -4.84 23.50 -16.42
C CYS A 166 -3.82 23.41 -17.55
N VAL A 167 -3.38 22.20 -17.93
CA VAL A 167 -2.40 21.96 -18.99
C VAL A 167 -3.09 21.28 -20.17
N GLU A 168 -3.64 22.08 -21.09
CA GLU A 168 -4.37 21.58 -22.27
C GLU A 168 -3.55 20.60 -23.13
N GLU A 169 -2.21 20.77 -23.19
CA GLU A 169 -1.28 19.86 -23.88
C GLU A 169 -1.29 18.43 -23.31
N MET A 170 -1.68 18.25 -22.04
CA MET A 170 -1.83 16.97 -21.36
C MET A 170 -3.25 16.40 -21.45
N GLY A 171 -4.21 17.13 -22.04
CA GLY A 171 -5.62 16.75 -22.14
C GLY A 171 -6.50 17.20 -20.97
N ASP A 172 -6.01 18.12 -20.14
CA ASP A 172 -6.77 18.72 -19.03
C ASP A 172 -7.97 19.51 -19.57
N LYS A 173 -9.13 19.40 -18.90
CA LYS A 173 -10.35 20.16 -19.23
C LYS A 173 -10.67 21.27 -18.22
N ASN A 174 -9.97 21.24 -17.09
CA ASN A 174 -10.09 22.10 -15.94
C ASN A 174 -8.85 21.87 -15.05
N ASP A 175 -8.68 22.71 -14.03
CA ASP A 175 -7.62 22.61 -13.03
C ASP A 175 -8.00 21.71 -11.83
N ASP A 176 -8.91 20.75 -12.00
CA ASP A 176 -9.30 19.84 -10.91
C ASP A 176 -8.18 18.85 -10.57
N CYS A 177 -8.03 18.57 -9.28
CA CYS A 177 -7.23 17.48 -8.73
C CYS A 177 -8.11 16.63 -7.82
N TYR A 178 -8.13 15.32 -8.06
CA TYR A 178 -8.95 14.37 -7.29
C TYR A 178 -8.11 13.59 -6.29
N VAL A 179 -8.61 13.48 -5.06
CA VAL A 179 -8.02 12.62 -4.01
C VAL A 179 -9.03 11.56 -3.61
N VAL A 180 -8.59 10.29 -3.57
CA VAL A 180 -9.37 9.13 -3.10
C VAL A 180 -8.63 8.48 -1.93
N ASN A 181 -9.37 8.12 -0.89
CA ASN A 181 -8.86 7.33 0.22
C ASN A 181 -9.36 5.89 0.10
N ALA A 182 -8.50 4.91 0.42
CA ALA A 182 -8.84 3.50 0.44
C ALA A 182 -8.58 2.88 1.82
N ALA A 183 -9.50 2.04 2.29
CA ALA A 183 -9.31 1.12 3.40
C ALA A 183 -9.60 -0.32 2.92
N VAL A 184 -8.60 -1.19 3.01
CA VAL A 184 -8.64 -2.58 2.56
C VAL A 184 -8.64 -3.47 3.80
N TYR A 185 -9.78 -4.05 4.11
CA TYR A 185 -10.00 -4.97 5.21
C TYR A 185 -9.61 -6.37 4.75
N VAL A 186 -8.74 -7.06 5.48
CA VAL A 186 -8.23 -8.40 5.12
C VAL A 186 -8.62 -9.43 6.18
N GLY A 187 -9.20 -10.55 5.75
CA GLY A 187 -9.72 -11.60 6.63
C GLY A 187 -9.86 -12.97 5.96
N TYR A 188 -10.67 -13.86 6.54
CA TYR A 188 -11.04 -15.18 6.00
C TYR A 188 -12.43 -15.66 6.44
#